data_AF-A0A1U7VJS8-F1
#
_entry.id   AF-A0A1U7VJS8-F1
#
_cell.length_a   1.000
_cell.length_b   1.000
_cell.length_c   1.000
_cell.angle_alpha   90.00
_cell.angle_beta   90.00
_cell.angle_gamma   90.00
#
_symmetry.space_group_name_H-M   'P 1'
#
loop_
_entity.id
_entity.type
_entity.pdbx_description
1 polymer ?
#
loop_
_entity_poly.entity_id
_entity_poly.type
_entity_poly.pdbx_seq_one_letter_code
_entity_poly.pdbx_strand_id
1 'polypeptide(L)'
;MEPDGEPWYYDIKRFLKMKEYPEQVSGDQKRTIRRLASSFFLSREILYKRTPDLNLLRCVDSREAKTIVNEVHSEICGPHMNGHVNVKKIFRAAYYSMTLEKDYFTFARKCHQCQIQSDLIHVPPSELHHI
;
A
#
# COMPACT_ATOMS: atom_id res chain seq x y z
N MET A 1 2.28 -11.17 8.30
CA MET A 1 1.02 -11.94 8.35
C MET A 1 0.21 -11.33 9.47
N GLU A 2 -1.02 -10.91 9.20
CA GLU A 2 -1.86 -10.28 10.22
C GLU A 2 -2.13 -11.29 11.34
N PRO A 3 -1.93 -10.91 12.62
CA PRO A 3 -1.83 -11.86 13.73
C PRO A 3 -3.09 -12.70 13.95
N ASP A 4 -4.26 -12.17 13.57
CA ASP A 4 -5.57 -12.80 13.79
C ASP A 4 -6.24 -13.29 12.48
N GLY A 5 -5.53 -13.24 11.35
CA GLY A 5 -6.05 -13.63 10.03
C GLY A 5 -7.06 -12.65 9.41
N GLU A 6 -7.52 -11.66 10.18
CA GLU A 6 -8.38 -10.57 9.70
C GLU A 6 -7.56 -9.36 9.22
N PRO A 7 -8.05 -8.62 8.20
CA PRO A 7 -7.39 -7.39 7.75
C PRO A 7 -7.27 -6.35 8.87
N TRP A 8 -6.21 -5.53 8.86
CA TRP A 8 -5.97 -4.47 9.85
C TRP A 8 -7.12 -3.46 9.98
N TYR A 9 -7.97 -3.34 8.95
CA TYR A 9 -9.14 -2.46 8.92
C TYR A 9 -10.44 -3.15 9.31
N TYR A 10 -10.41 -4.42 9.75
CA TYR A 10 -11.60 -5.22 10.02
C TYR A 10 -12.58 -4.53 10.96
N ASP A 11 -12.11 -4.08 12.13
CA ASP A 11 -12.94 -3.40 13.12
C ASP A 11 -13.54 -2.10 12.59
N ILE A 12 -12.78 -1.37 11.76
CA ILE A 12 -13.23 -0.12 11.14
C ILE A 12 -14.34 -0.43 10.13
N LYS A 13 -14.16 -1.45 9.29
CA LYS A 13 -15.15 -1.88 8.29
C LYS A 13 -16.42 -2.38 8.97
N ARG A 14 -16.30 -3.22 10.01
CA ARG A 14 -17.42 -3.73 10.79
C ARG A 14 -18.18 -2.61 11.47
N PHE A 15 -17.49 -1.68 12.11
CA PHE A 15 -18.11 -0.50 12.73
C PHE A 15 -18.84 0.38 11.70
N LEU A 16 -18.26 0.61 10.52
CA LEU A 16 -18.92 1.40 9.48
C LEU A 16 -20.18 0.71 8.94
N LYS A 17 -20.15 -0.62 8.78
CA LYS A 17 -21.25 -1.42 8.24
C LYS A 17 -22.40 -1.64 9.23
N MET A 18 -22.08 -2.02 10.47
CA MET A 18 -23.06 -2.52 11.45
C MET A 18 -23.16 -1.65 12.72
N LYS A 19 -22.29 -0.64 12.88
CA LYS A 19 -22.15 0.15 14.13
C LYS A 19 -21.78 -0.69 15.36
N GLU A 20 -21.21 -1.86 15.12
CA GLU A 20 -20.74 -2.79 16.15
C GLU A 20 -19.26 -2.57 16.47
N TYR A 21 -18.89 -2.92 17.70
CA TYR A 21 -17.52 -2.99 18.15
C TYR A 21 -17.15 -4.46 18.42
N PRO A 22 -15.86 -4.81 18.39
CA PRO A 22 -15.43 -6.15 18.81
C PRO A 22 -15.82 -6.42 20.26
N GLU A 23 -15.94 -7.69 20.61
CA GLU A 23 -16.19 -8.08 21.99
C GLU A 23 -14.98 -7.69 22.86
N GLN A 24 -15.24 -7.32 24.11
CA GLN A 24 -14.21 -7.02 25.11
C GLN A 24 -13.32 -5.79 24.83
N VAL A 25 -13.67 -4.91 23.88
CA VAL A 25 -12.92 -3.65 23.68
C VAL A 25 -13.30 -2.58 24.71
N SER A 26 -12.27 -1.89 25.24
CA SER A 26 -12.39 -0.82 26.23
C SER A 26 -13.08 0.43 25.66
N GLY A 27 -13.55 1.33 26.53
CA GLY A 27 -14.14 2.60 26.12
C GLY A 27 -13.19 3.45 25.24
N ASP A 28 -11.90 3.41 25.52
CA ASP A 28 -10.87 4.12 24.75
C ASP A 28 -10.61 3.49 23.38
N GLN A 29 -10.66 2.16 23.27
CA GLN A 29 -10.60 1.47 21.99
C GLN A 29 -11.82 1.82 21.12
N LYS A 30 -13.03 1.85 21.70
CA LYS A 30 -14.25 2.30 20.99
C LYS A 30 -14.10 3.75 20.50
N ARG A 31 -13.53 4.64 21.32
CA ARG A 31 -13.24 6.03 20.93
C ARG A 31 -12.25 6.08 19.76
N THR A 32 -11.20 5.27 19.80
CA THR A 32 -10.20 5.16 18.75
C THR A 32 -10.82 4.67 17.44
N ILE A 33 -11.63 3.60 17.47
CA ILE A 33 -12.33 3.09 16.28
C ILE A 33 -13.22 4.17 15.67
N ARG A 34 -14.02 4.89 16.48
CA ARG A 34 -14.85 6.01 15.99
C ARG A 34 -14.02 7.10 15.33
N ARG A 35 -12.91 7.48 15.95
CA ARG A 35 -12.01 8.52 15.43
C ARG A 35 -11.35 8.08 14.11
N LEU A 36 -10.93 6.82 14.01
CA LEU A 36 -10.35 6.29 12.77
C LEU A 36 -11.41 6.24 11.67
N ALA A 37 -12.59 5.70 11.98
CA ALA A 37 -13.68 5.52 11.02
C ALA A 37 -14.12 6.81 10.31
N SER A 38 -13.97 7.98 10.93
CA SER A 38 -14.27 9.27 10.27
C SER A 38 -13.40 9.54 9.04
N SER A 39 -12.18 8.98 9.02
CA SER A 39 -11.25 9.08 7.90
C SER A 39 -11.52 8.05 6.80
N PHE A 40 -12.52 7.18 6.97
CA PHE A 40 -12.82 6.12 6.02
C PHE A 40 -14.25 6.21 5.47
N PHE A 41 -14.41 5.67 4.28
CA PHE A 41 -15.66 5.57 3.55
C PHE A 41 -15.88 4.11 3.13
N LEU A 42 -17.03 3.54 3.47
CA LEU A 42 -17.41 2.20 3.02
C LEU A 42 -18.41 2.35 1.87
N SER A 43 -18.07 1.79 0.71
CA SER A 43 -18.97 1.71 -0.45
C SER A 43 -19.12 0.26 -0.88
N ARG A 44 -20.37 -0.24 -0.85
CA ARG A 44 -20.69 -1.66 -1.03
C ARG A 44 -19.94 -2.51 0.00
N GLU A 45 -18.80 -3.08 -0.40
CA GLU A 45 -17.92 -3.88 0.47
C GLU A 45 -16.48 -3.39 0.48
N ILE A 46 -16.18 -2.29 -0.22
CA ILE A 46 -14.83 -1.76 -0.37
C ILE A 46 -14.65 -0.58 0.57
N LEU A 47 -13.61 -0.66 1.40
CA LEU A 47 -13.22 0.40 2.31
C LEU A 47 -12.23 1.34 1.61
N TYR A 48 -12.47 2.64 1.71
CA TYR A 48 -11.62 3.69 1.17
C TYR A 48 -11.14 4.60 2.28
N LYS A 49 -9.86 4.96 2.24
CA LYS A 49 -9.31 6.03 3.08
C LYS A 49 -9.47 7.36 2.37
N ARG A 50 -10.02 8.35 3.06
CA ARG A 50 -10.01 9.75 2.63
C ARG A 50 -8.64 10.35 2.89
N THR A 51 -8.08 10.99 1.88
CA THR A 51 -6.85 11.75 1.99
C THR A 51 -7.16 13.26 2.06
N PRO A 52 -6.24 14.09 2.58
CA PRO A 52 -6.47 15.54 2.71
C PRO A 52 -6.75 16.26 1.38
N ASP A 53 -6.24 15.72 0.28
CA ASP A 53 -6.45 16.18 -1.10
C ASP A 53 -7.76 15.66 -1.72
N LEU A 54 -8.69 15.18 -0.90
CA LEU A 54 -10.01 14.67 -1.30
C LEU A 54 -9.99 13.38 -2.16
N ASN A 55 -8.83 12.76 -2.32
CA ASN A 55 -8.71 11.47 -2.99
C ASN A 55 -9.20 10.31 -2.09
N LEU A 56 -9.53 9.20 -2.74
CA LEU A 56 -9.97 7.97 -2.10
C LEU A 56 -9.01 6.82 -2.43
N LEU A 57 -8.28 6.35 -1.43
CA LEU A 57 -7.38 5.22 -1.56
C LEU A 57 -8.10 3.94 -1.14
N ARG A 58 -8.12 2.92 -2.01
CA ARG A 58 -8.72 1.63 -1.66
C ARG A 58 -7.88 0.94 -0.58
N CYS A 59 -8.51 0.57 0.53
CA CYS A 59 -7.85 -0.21 1.57
C CYS A 59 -7.63 -1.64 1.05
N VAL A 60 -6.41 -2.14 1.23
CA VAL A 60 -6.02 -3.50 0.85
C VAL A 60 -5.49 -4.24 2.06
N ASP A 61 -5.75 -5.54 2.11
CA ASP A 61 -5.13 -6.41 3.11
C ASP A 61 -3.67 -6.73 2.74
N SER A 62 -2.95 -7.38 3.64
CA SER A 62 -1.53 -7.72 3.43
C SER A 62 -1.29 -8.68 2.25
N ARG A 63 -2.25 -9.56 1.94
CA ARG A 63 -2.17 -10.53 0.84
C ARG A 63 -2.48 -9.88 -0.51
N GLU A 64 -3.52 -9.06 -0.57
CA GLU A 64 -3.85 -8.23 -1.73
C GLU A 64 -2.69 -7.29 -2.05
N ALA A 65 -2.13 -6.60 -1.04
CA ALA A 65 -1.01 -5.69 -1.23
C ALA A 65 0.19 -6.39 -1.85
N LYS A 66 0.55 -7.59 -1.36
CA LYS A 66 1.63 -8.40 -1.92
C LYS A 66 1.35 -8.82 -3.37
N THR A 67 0.11 -9.19 -3.67
CA THR A 67 -0.31 -9.60 -5.02
C THR A 67 -0.17 -8.44 -6.00
N ILE A 68 -0.71 -7.28 -5.64
CA ILE A 68 -0.62 -6.05 -6.47
C ILE A 68 0.84 -5.64 -6.67
N VAL A 69 1.68 -5.71 -5.62
CA VAL A 69 3.12 -5.41 -5.75
C VAL A 69 3.80 -6.37 -6.74
N ASN A 70 3.49 -7.67 -6.68
CA ASN A 70 4.04 -8.65 -7.62
C ASN A 70 3.58 -8.40 -9.05
N GLU A 71 2.29 -8.15 -9.27
CA GLU A 71 1.71 -7.91 -10.61
C GLU A 71 2.35 -6.69 -11.26
N VAL A 72 2.35 -5.55 -10.57
CA VAL A 72 2.94 -4.31 -11.10
C VAL A 72 4.45 -4.48 -11.30
N HIS A 73 5.13 -5.23 -10.43
CA HIS A 73 6.53 -5.54 -10.61
C HIS A 73 6.79 -6.41 -11.84
N SER A 74 5.99 -7.44 -12.09
CA SER A 74 6.10 -8.30 -13.27
C SER A 74 5.83 -7.54 -14.57
N GLU A 75 4.89 -6.59 -14.58
CA GLU A 75 4.64 -5.73 -15.75
C GLU A 75 5.86 -4.85 -16.09
N ILE A 76 6.58 -4.37 -15.07
CA ILE A 76 7.74 -3.49 -15.26
C ILE A 76 9.03 -4.27 -15.53
N CYS A 77 9.18 -5.45 -14.90
CA CYS A 77 10.32 -6.33 -15.09
C CYS A 77 10.10 -7.37 -16.21
N GLY A 78 9.04 -7.23 -17.00
CA GLY A 78 8.81 -8.01 -18.21
C GLY A 78 9.80 -7.68 -19.33
N PRO A 79 9.82 -8.47 -20.43
CA PRO A 79 10.79 -8.34 -21.52
C PRO A 79 10.69 -7.03 -22.32
N HIS A 80 9.65 -6.22 -22.07
CA HIS A 80 9.43 -4.93 -22.70
C HIS A 80 9.53 -3.81 -21.65
N MET A 81 10.75 -3.40 -21.35
CA MET A 81 11.08 -2.25 -20.49
C MET A 81 10.66 -0.91 -21.14
N ASN A 82 9.37 -0.71 -21.38
CA ASN A 82 8.84 0.55 -21.90
C ASN A 82 7.91 1.19 -20.88
N GLY A 83 8.50 1.82 -19.86
CA GLY A 83 7.79 2.72 -18.97
C GLY A 83 8.43 2.77 -17.60
N HIS A 84 9.15 3.86 -17.31
CA HIS A 84 9.62 4.23 -15.96
C HIS A 84 8.43 4.62 -15.05
N VAL A 85 7.44 3.75 -14.92
CA VAL A 85 6.31 3.97 -14.04
C VAL A 85 6.72 3.51 -12.66
N ASN A 86 6.90 4.46 -11.74
CA ASN A 86 7.28 4.15 -10.38
C ASN A 86 6.10 3.47 -9.69
N VAL A 87 6.18 2.15 -9.48
CA VAL A 87 5.19 1.33 -8.74
C VAL A 87 4.76 2.00 -7.45
N LYS A 88 5.71 2.63 -6.72
CA LYS A 88 5.38 3.36 -5.49
C LYS A 88 4.40 4.49 -5.73
N LYS A 89 4.46 5.18 -6.86
CA LYS A 89 3.57 6.30 -7.19
C LYS A 89 2.15 5.81 -7.48
N ILE A 90 1.98 4.79 -8.32
CA ILE A 90 0.66 4.19 -8.57
C ILE A 90 0.08 3.66 -7.26
N PHE A 91 0.88 2.91 -6.51
CA PHE A 91 0.40 2.28 -5.29
C PHE A 91 -0.01 3.31 -4.24
N ARG A 92 0.80 4.37 -4.02
CA ARG A 92 0.46 5.48 -3.11
C ARG A 92 -0.73 6.32 -3.58
N ALA A 93 -1.01 6.35 -4.88
CA ALA A 93 -2.11 7.09 -5.46
C ALA A 93 -3.44 6.31 -5.47
N ALA A 94 -3.41 4.97 -5.42
CA ALA A 94 -4.59 4.13 -5.58
C ALA A 94 -4.94 3.28 -4.34
N TYR A 95 -3.96 2.91 -3.51
CA TYR A 95 -4.14 1.91 -2.45
C TYR A 95 -3.60 2.37 -1.09
N TYR A 96 -4.24 1.91 -0.02
CA TYR A 96 -3.84 2.15 1.36
C TYR A 96 -3.72 0.85 2.16
N SER A 97 -2.61 0.70 2.88
CA SER A 97 -2.38 -0.33 3.89
C SER A 97 -1.34 0.20 4.89
N MET A 98 -1.43 -0.27 6.13
CA MET A 98 -0.53 0.16 7.20
C MET A 98 0.92 -0.29 7.01
N THR A 99 1.18 -1.33 6.21
CA THR A 99 2.52 -1.93 6.03
C THR A 99 3.18 -1.61 4.68
N LEU A 100 2.48 -0.88 3.81
CA LEU A 100 2.84 -0.75 2.39
C LEU A 100 4.26 -0.30 2.11
N GLU A 101 4.76 0.67 2.87
CA GLU A 101 6.12 1.15 2.64
C GLU A 101 7.13 0.04 2.94
N LYS A 102 6.98 -0.64 4.09
CA LYS A 102 7.90 -1.70 4.52
C LYS A 102 7.85 -2.91 3.58
N ASP A 103 6.65 -3.31 3.14
CA ASP A 103 6.47 -4.46 2.26
C ASP A 103 7.03 -4.20 0.86
N TYR A 104 6.79 -3.01 0.30
CA TYR A 104 7.40 -2.60 -0.97
C TYR A 104 8.93 -2.56 -0.88
N PHE A 105 9.49 -1.89 0.13
CA PHE A 105 10.95 -1.75 0.26
C PHE A 105 11.62 -3.11 0.42
N THR A 106 11.00 -4.03 1.15
CA THR A 106 11.50 -5.41 1.31
C THR A 106 11.48 -6.17 -0.01
N PHE A 107 10.44 -5.96 -0.83
CA PHE A 107 10.30 -6.62 -2.11
C PHE A 107 11.26 -6.08 -3.18
N ALA A 108 11.32 -4.75 -3.34
CA ALA A 108 12.24 -4.09 -4.28
C ALA A 108 13.72 -4.40 -3.98
N ARG A 109 14.08 -4.56 -2.68
CA ARG A 109 15.44 -4.99 -2.28
C ARG A 109 15.77 -6.42 -2.66
N LYS A 110 14.78 -7.30 -2.89
CA LYS A 110 14.98 -8.71 -3.23
C LYS A 110 14.98 -8.98 -4.74
N CYS A 111 14.50 -8.05 -5.55
CA CYS A 111 14.53 -8.20 -7.00
C CYS A 111 15.88 -7.75 -7.58
N HIS A 112 16.56 -8.67 -8.27
CA HIS A 112 17.83 -8.41 -8.95
C HIS A 112 17.74 -7.29 -10.00
N GLN A 113 16.67 -7.25 -10.80
CA GLN A 113 16.45 -6.20 -11.81
C GLN A 113 16.24 -4.82 -11.16
N CYS A 114 15.56 -4.75 -10.01
CA CYS A 114 15.41 -3.50 -9.25
C CYS A 114 16.70 -3.08 -8.53
N GLN A 115 17.56 -4.02 -8.12
CA GLN A 115 18.88 -3.72 -7.54
C GLN A 115 19.76 -3.01 -8.57
N ILE A 116 19.86 -3.57 -9.78
CA ILE A 116 20.65 -2.99 -10.89
C ILE A 116 20.20 -1.56 -11.20
N GLN A 117 18.88 -1.31 -11.25
CA GLN A 117 18.32 0.02 -11.49
C GLN A 117 18.58 1.02 -10.34
N SER A 118 18.62 0.54 -9.10
CA SER A 118 18.95 1.38 -7.94
C SER A 118 20.43 1.79 -7.95
N ASP A 119 21.31 0.88 -8.35
CA ASP A 119 22.75 1.14 -8.43
C ASP A 119 23.06 2.13 -9.56
N LEU A 120 22.37 2.05 -10.70
CA LEU A 120 22.49 3.01 -11.81
C LEU A 120 22.11 4.46 -11.44
N ILE A 121 21.23 4.67 -10.46
CA ILE A 121 20.83 6.01 -10.00
C ILE A 121 21.87 6.61 -9.03
N HIS A 122 22.70 5.78 -8.41
CA HIS A 122 23.73 6.19 -7.45
C HIS A 122 25.15 6.30 -8.05
N VAL A 123 25.33 5.95 -9.32
CA VAL A 123 26.59 6.21 -10.04
C VAL A 123 26.62 7.70 -10.41
N PRO A 124 27.64 8.48 -9.99
CA PRO A 124 27.80 9.85 -10.45
C PRO A 124 27.89 9.88 -11.98
N PRO A 125 27.32 10.90 -12.67
CA PRO A 125 27.37 10.98 -14.12
C PRO A 125 28.84 10.85 -14.55
N SER A 126 29.17 9.76 -15.24
CA SER A 126 30.50 9.65 -15.82
C SER A 126 30.57 10.65 -16.95
N GLU A 127 31.49 11.62 -16.85
CA GLU A 127 31.72 12.62 -17.89
C GLU A 127 31.95 11.92 -19.23
N LEU A 128 31.04 12.11 -20.17
CA LEU A 128 31.21 11.70 -21.55
C LEU A 128 32.31 12.58 -22.14
N HIS A 129 33.52 12.04 -22.24
CA HIS A 129 34.59 12.68 -23.00
C HIS A 129 34.13 12.87 -24.44
N HIS A 130 34.02 14.12 -24.87
CA HIS A 130 33.89 14.48 -26.27
C HIS A 130 35.17 14.04 -27.00
N ILE A 131 35.00 13.23 -28.05
CA ILE A 131 36.03 12.92 -29.05
C ILE A 131 36.17 14.11 -29.99
#